data_AF-A0A239WZW0-F1
#
_entry.id   AF-A0A239WZW0-F1
#
_cell.length_a   1.000
_cell.length_b   1.000
_cell.length_c   1.000
_cell.angle_alpha   90.00
_cell.angle_beta   90.00
_cell.angle_gamma   90.00
#
_symmetry.space_group_name_H-M   'P 1'
#
loop_
_entity.id
_entity.type
_entity.pdbx_description
1 polymer ?
#
loop_
_entity_poly.entity_id
_entity_poly.type
_entity_poly.pdbx_seq_one_letter_code
_entity_poly.pdbx_strand_id
1 'polypeptide(L)' 'MEKIKVFMSTYHGDIETEVNDFLAENKIKLIDIKYNSTITTNSYNMVIEQYSALLIYVEVEE' A
#
# COMPACT_ATOMS: atom_id res chain seq x y z
N MET A 1 -5.52 -11.55 -15.63
CA MET A 1 -4.48 -12.14 -14.76
C MET A 1 -4.40 -11.29 -13.50
N GLU A 2 -4.32 -11.91 -12.33
CA GLU A 2 -4.22 -11.19 -11.06
C GLU A 2 -2.87 -10.48 -10.96
N LYS A 3 -2.88 -9.22 -10.52
CA LYS A 3 -1.72 -8.37 -10.32
C LYS A 3 -1.62 -7.98 -8.85
N ILE A 4 -0.39 -7.71 -8.41
CA ILE A 4 -0.07 -7.31 -7.05
C ILE A 4 0.68 -5.98 -7.10
N LYS A 5 0.26 -5.03 -6.26
CA LYS A 5 0.95 -3.76 -6.04
C LYS A 5 1.19 -3.58 -4.55
N VAL A 6 2.41 -3.18 -4.18
CA VAL A 6 2.79 -2.91 -2.78
C VAL A 6 3.11 -1.43 -2.63
N PHE A 7 2.54 -0.82 -1.60
CA PHE A 7 2.79 0.55 -1.16
C PHE A 7 3.51 0.50 0.19
N MET A 8 4.45 1.41 0.41
CA MET A 8 5.26 1.48 1.63
C MET A 8 5.58 2.93 1.97
N SER A 9 5.30 3.35 3.20
CA SER A 9 5.65 4.69 3.69
C SER A 9 5.96 4.64 5.17
N THR A 10 6.76 5.61 5.63
CA THR A 10 6.97 5.89 7.06
C THR A 10 5.86 6.74 7.66
N TYR A 11 4.96 7.28 6.84
CA TYR A 11 3.84 8.09 7.26
C TYR A 11 2.52 7.41 6.87
N HIS A 12 1.61 7.29 7.84
CA HIS A 12 0.33 6.60 7.63
C HIS A 12 -0.53 7.26 6.54
N GLY A 13 -0.61 8.60 6.54
CA GLY A 13 -1.43 9.36 5.59
C GLY A 13 -1.01 9.17 4.13
N ASP A 14 0.29 8.97 3.89
CA ASP A 14 0.83 8.79 2.54
C ASP A 14 0.33 7.49 1.89
N ILE A 15 0.16 6.41 2.67
CA ILE A 15 -0.35 5.14 2.14
C ILE A 15 -1.78 5.27 1.63
N GLU A 16 -2.64 5.97 2.38
CA GLU A 16 -4.04 6.14 1.98
C GLU A 16 -4.14 6.96 0.69
N THR A 17 -3.37 8.05 0.59
CA THR A 17 -3.31 8.86 -0.61
C THR A 17 -2.76 8.07 -1.80
N GLU A 18 -1.62 7.40 -1.67
CA GLU A 18 -1.03 6.62 -2.76
C GLU A 18 -1.94 5.50 -3.28
N VAL A 19 -2.64 4.80 -2.36
CA VAL A 19 -3.61 3.76 -2.72
C VAL A 19 -4.79 4.38 -3.47
N ASN A 20 -5.36 5.48 -2.97
CA ASN A 20 -6.49 6.13 -3.60
C ASN A 20 -6.15 6.69 -4.98
N ASP A 21 -4.99 7.32 -5.13
CA ASP A 21 -4.50 7.84 -6.41
C ASP A 21 -4.34 6.68 -7.41
N PHE A 22 -3.74 5.57 -6.99
CA PHE A 22 -3.64 4.37 -7.83
C PHE A 22 -5.00 3.83 -8.26
N LEU A 23 -5.97 3.75 -7.35
CA LEU A 23 -7.33 3.29 -7.67
C LEU A 23 -8.09 4.26 -8.60
N ALA A 24 -7.82 5.57 -8.52
CA ALA A 24 -8.46 6.58 -9.35
C ALA A 24 -7.87 6.65 -10.77
N GLU A 25 -6.55 6.47 -10.90
CA GLU A 25 -5.84 6.55 -12.19
C GLU A 25 -5.98 5.28 -13.04
N ASN A 26 -6.23 4.13 -12.41
CA ASN A 26 -6.22 2.84 -13.09
C ASN A 26 -7.62 2.23 -13.15
N LYS A 27 -8.05 1.80 -14.34
CA LYS A 27 -9.26 0.99 -14.52
C LYS A 27 -9.00 -0.44 -14.05
N ILE A 28 -9.21 -0.67 -12.75
CA ILE A 28 -8.99 -1.97 -12.13
C ILE A 28 -10.24 -2.47 -11.42
N LYS A 29 -10.38 -3.79 -11.35
CA LYS A 29 -11.27 -4.45 -10.41
C LYS A 29 -10.43 -4.89 -9.21
N LEU A 30 -10.64 -4.23 -8.08
CA LEU A 30 -10.00 -4.58 -6.81
C LEU A 30 -10.51 -5.95 -6.33
N ILE A 31 -9.59 -6.80 -5.89
CA ILE A 31 -9.89 -8.13 -5.33
C ILE A 31 -9.76 -8.10 -3.81
N ASP A 32 -8.60 -7.68 -3.31
CA ASP A 32 -8.30 -7.60 -1.88
C ASP A 32 -7.28 -6.50 -1.60
N ILE A 33 -7.30 -5.99 -0.38
CA ILE A 33 -6.30 -5.07 0.14
C ILE A 33 -5.91 -5.47 1.57
N LYS A 34 -4.60 -5.59 1.81
CA LYS A 34 -4.05 -5.91 3.12
C LYS A 34 -3.15 -4.78 3.60
N TYR A 35 -3.56 -4.15 4.71
CA TYR A 35 -2.76 -3.14 5.39
C TYR A 35 -1.92 -3.78 6.48
N ASN A 36 -0.69 -3.29 6.64
CA ASN A 36 0.20 -3.67 7.72
C ASN A 36 0.93 -2.44 8.27
N SER A 37 1.06 -2.37 9.59
CA SER A 37 1.88 -1.39 10.29
C SER A 37 2.89 -2.14 11.16
N THR A 38 4.16 -1.76 11.03
CA THR A 38 5.27 -2.33 11.79
C THR A 38 5.99 -1.19 12.51
N ILE A 39 6.19 -1.37 13.81
CA ILE A 39 6.96 -0.46 14.65
C ILE A 39 8.20 -1.21 15.10
N THR A 40 9.38 -0.65 14.83
CA THR A 40 10.67 -1.25 15.23
C THR A 40 11.59 -0.18 15.81
N THR A 41 12.61 -0.61 16.54
CA THR A 41 13.66 0.26 17.07
C THR A 41 14.99 -0.07 16.40
N ASN A 42 15.69 0.94 15.88
CA ASN A 42 17.02 0.74 15.32
C ASN A 42 18.12 0.67 16.39
N SER A 43 19.36 0.48 15.98
CA SER A 43 20.55 0.40 16.85
C SER A 43 20.84 1.68 17.66
N TYR A 44 20.17 2.78 17.34
CA TYR A 44 20.30 4.07 18.02
C TYR A 44 19.09 4.38 18.92
N ASN A 45 18.27 3.37 19.26
CA ASN A 45 17.02 3.51 20.01
C ASN A 45 16.01 4.48 19.37
N MET A 46 16.09 4.72 18.07
CA MET A 46 15.08 5.49 17.35
C MET A 46 13.92 4.59 16.96
N VAL A 47 12.70 5.07 17.19
CA VAL A 47 11.47 4.43 16.71
C VAL A 47 11.36 4.64 15.21
N ILE A 48 11.17 3.55 14.47
CA ILE A 48 10.87 3.53 13.05
C ILE A 48 9.48 2.94 12.90
N GLU A 49 8.58 3.73 12.34
CA GLU A 49 7.25 3.27 11.93
C GLU A 49 7.26 3.02 10.43
N GLN A 50 6.64 1.92 10.03
CA GLN A 50 6.51 1.55 8.63
C GLN A 50 5.09 1.07 8.37
N TYR A 51 4.45 1.70 7.41
CA TYR A 51 3.11 1.40 6.94
C TYR A 51 3.21 0.80 5.55
N SER A 52 2.36 -0.17 5.26
CA SER A 52 2.31 -0.80 3.94
C SER A 52 0.91 -1.24 3.59
N ALA A 53 0.64 -1.25 2.28
CA ALA A 53 -0.57 -1.81 1.71
C ALA A 53 -0.21 -2.76 0.57
N LEU A 54 -0.77 -3.95 0.57
CA LEU A 54 -0.70 -4.91 -0.55
C LEU A 54 -2.07 -4.96 -1.22
N LEU A 55 -2.10 -4.56 -2.49
CA LEU A 55 -3.30 -4.61 -3.33
C LEU A 55 -3.22 -5.80 -4.27
N ILE A 56 -4.32 -6.54 -4.35
CA ILE A 56 -4.55 -7.59 -5.34
C ILE A 56 -5.67 -7.11 -6.26
N TYR A 57 -5.45 -7.10 -7.56
CA TYR A 57 -6.39 -6.55 -8.52
C TYR A 57 -6.28 -7.22 -9.89
N VAL A 58 -7.26 -6.99 -10.76
CA VAL A 58 -7.17 -7.28 -12.20
C VAL A 58 -7.38 -6.00 -12.99
N GLU A 59 -6.60 -5.82 -14.05
CA GLU A 59 -6.84 -4.75 -15.02
C GLU A 59 -8.06 -5.09 -15.87
N VAL A 60 -8.86 -4.08 -16.17
CA VAL A 60 -10.06 -4.20 -16.99
C VAL A 60 -9.79 -3.46 -18.29
N GLU A 61 -9.76 -4.20 -19.40
CA GLU A 61 -9.78 -3.61 -20.74
C GLU A 61 -11.21 -3.13 -21.06
N GLU A 62 -11.34 -2.05 -21.83
CA GLU A 62 -12.64 -1.48 -22.24
C GLU A 62 -13.50 -2.46 -23.05
#